data_AF-A0A958NK03-F1
#
_entry.id   AF-A0A958NK03-F1
#
_cell.length_a   1.000
_cell.length_b   1.000
_cell.length_c   1.000
_cell.angle_alpha   90.00
_cell.angle_beta   90.00
_cell.angle_gamma   90.00
#
_symmetry.space_group_name_H-M   'P 1'
#
loop_
_entity.id
_entity.type
_entity.pdbx_description
1 polymer ?
#
loop_
_entity_poly.entity_id
_entity_poly.type
_entity_poly.pdbx_seq_one_letter_code
_entity_poly.pdbx_strand_id
1 'polypeptide(L)'
;MNRPYIEFRKNSDFSGILTDTFGFIRNEFKPFMKAIFNVAGPAILIFMLSLAVYNYVVGDIFDFNRYGNTSFNGGNIIITLFAMLLYLISGIAAYILTGSTVLFYMKSYVENKGITDLVEIKRNVYKSFWSFFGLSFLKGLTILVATLLCVLPVLYAMIPMAVVFSIYVFEPRRSTTDAYSHSFNLVNADFWTAFGSFIVLGIIYYIMSFVLALPSAIYTMIGTGIFSGEIDPENLNSFYQDPIIIFLNVLNTFFQFILNVILVVGGAAIYFHLHEKTSFTGTYERISEIGKIEE
;
A
#
# COMPACT_ATOMS: atom_id res chain seq x y z
N MET A 1 16.86 24.69 5.77
CA MET A 1 17.01 24.06 4.45
C MET A 1 15.63 24.11 3.80
N ASN A 2 15.36 25.11 2.94
CA ASN A 2 14.06 25.28 2.30
C ASN A 2 13.79 24.09 1.40
N ARG A 3 12.87 23.20 1.82
CA ARG A 3 12.38 22.14 0.95
C ARG A 3 11.35 22.76 0.02
N PRO A 4 11.46 22.60 -1.30
CA PRO A 4 10.48 23.16 -2.20
C PRO A 4 9.12 22.49 -1.91
N TYR A 5 8.15 23.30 -1.52
CA TYR A 5 6.78 22.87 -1.29
C TYR A 5 6.18 22.38 -2.60
N ILE A 6 5.53 21.22 -2.56
CA ILE A 6 4.86 20.65 -3.72
C ILE A 6 3.37 20.97 -3.62
N GLU A 7 2.93 21.81 -4.53
CA GLU A 7 1.52 22.17 -4.65
C GLU A 7 0.78 21.06 -5.41
N PHE A 8 -0.05 20.31 -4.69
CA PHE A 8 -0.87 19.25 -5.26
C PHE A 8 -2.16 19.75 -5.90
N ARG A 9 -2.70 20.90 -5.47
CA ARG A 9 -3.94 21.51 -5.98
C ARG A 9 -3.74 22.21 -7.31
N LYS A 10 -3.36 21.47 -8.34
CA LYS A 10 -3.18 21.99 -9.70
C LYS A 10 -3.67 21.00 -10.75
N ASN A 11 -4.06 21.52 -11.91
CA ASN A 11 -4.29 20.69 -13.09
C ASN A 11 -2.93 20.18 -13.61
N SER A 12 -2.58 18.96 -13.23
CA SER A 12 -1.37 18.27 -13.68
C SER A 12 -1.67 17.33 -14.85
N ASP A 13 -0.87 17.37 -15.92
CA ASP A 13 -0.87 16.29 -16.89
C ASP A 13 -0.32 14.99 -16.28
N PHE A 14 -0.41 13.88 -17.02
CA PHE A 14 0.12 12.57 -16.64
C PHE A 14 1.55 12.63 -16.04
N SER A 15 2.47 13.34 -16.70
CA SER A 15 3.86 13.50 -16.23
C SER A 15 3.95 14.34 -14.95
N GLY A 16 3.05 15.32 -14.80
CA GLY A 16 2.95 16.15 -13.60
C GLY A 16 2.55 15.32 -12.39
N ILE A 17 1.56 14.44 -12.50
CA ILE A 17 1.11 13.54 -11.42
C ILE A 17 2.29 12.67 -10.92
N LEU A 18 3.07 12.10 -11.84
CA LEU A 18 4.26 11.31 -11.48
C LEU A 18 5.33 12.17 -10.81
N THR A 19 5.62 13.34 -11.37
CA THR A 19 6.63 14.27 -10.86
C THR A 19 6.28 14.75 -9.45
N ASP A 20 5.02 15.08 -9.19
CA ASP A 20 4.53 15.51 -7.88
C ASP A 20 4.59 14.35 -6.87
N THR A 21 4.21 13.14 -7.29
CA THR A 21 4.26 11.93 -6.46
C THR A 21 5.70 11.62 -6.01
N PHE A 22 6.63 11.46 -6.95
CA PHE A 22 8.03 11.16 -6.62
C PHE A 22 8.75 12.34 -5.98
N GLY A 23 8.43 13.56 -6.41
CA GLY A 23 8.95 14.78 -5.80
C GLY A 23 8.58 14.86 -4.32
N PHE A 24 7.34 14.54 -3.96
CA PHE A 24 6.88 14.59 -2.58
C PHE A 24 7.57 13.55 -1.72
N ILE A 25 7.57 12.30 -2.20
CA ILE A 25 8.23 11.20 -1.50
C ILE A 25 9.71 11.52 -1.29
N ARG A 26 10.38 12.11 -2.29
CA ARG A 26 11.78 12.50 -2.21
C ARG A 26 12.02 13.65 -1.24
N ASN A 27 11.24 14.73 -1.34
CA ASN A 27 11.44 15.94 -0.54
C ASN A 27 11.12 15.70 0.94
N GLU A 28 10.09 14.91 1.21
CA GLU A 28 9.59 14.64 2.56
C GLU A 28 9.98 13.26 3.09
N PHE A 29 10.87 12.51 2.41
CA PHE A 29 11.20 11.12 2.76
C PHE A 29 11.45 10.90 4.25
N LYS A 30 12.31 11.71 4.87
CA LYS A 30 12.70 11.55 6.28
C LYS A 30 11.53 11.74 7.26
N PRO A 31 10.85 12.91 7.32
CA PRO A 31 9.73 13.06 8.25
C PRO A 31 8.52 12.19 7.89
N PHE A 32 8.27 11.96 6.60
CA PHE A 32 7.18 11.11 6.13
C PHE A 32 7.36 9.66 6.58
N MET A 33 8.52 9.06 6.34
CA MET A 33 8.82 7.71 6.82
C MET A 33 8.84 7.64 8.35
N LYS A 34 9.34 8.69 9.03
CA LYS A 34 9.28 8.77 10.50
C LYS A 34 7.84 8.79 11.02
N ALA A 35 6.93 9.49 10.34
CA ALA A 35 5.51 9.50 10.69
C ALA A 35 4.89 8.10 10.52
N ILE A 36 5.16 7.44 9.39
CA ILE A 36 4.71 6.06 9.12
C ILE A 36 5.20 5.10 10.22
N PHE A 37 6.49 5.09 10.53
CA PHE A 37 7.03 4.20 11.55
C PHE A 37 6.58 4.55 12.98
N ASN A 38 6.27 5.81 13.28
CA ASN A 38 5.77 6.19 14.61
C ASN A 38 4.31 5.75 14.80
N VAL A 39 3.47 5.92 13.78
CA VAL A 39 2.03 5.61 13.88
C VAL A 39 1.75 4.15 13.56
N ALA A 40 2.23 3.64 12.43
CA ALA A 40 1.96 2.29 11.95
C ALA A 40 3.03 1.25 12.36
N GLY A 41 4.20 1.69 12.86
CA GLY A 41 5.32 0.82 13.20
C GLY A 41 4.97 -0.39 14.07
N PRO A 42 4.23 -0.24 15.18
CA PRO A 42 3.82 -1.39 16.00
C PRO A 42 3.01 -2.43 15.22
N ALA A 43 2.10 -1.99 14.34
CA ALA A 43 1.31 -2.90 13.51
C ALA A 43 2.16 -3.58 12.43
N ILE A 44 3.09 -2.84 11.82
CA ILE A 44 4.06 -3.38 10.85
C ILE A 44 4.92 -4.46 11.52
N LEU A 45 5.41 -4.23 12.74
CA LEU A 45 6.20 -5.22 13.48
C LEU A 45 5.41 -6.50 13.76
N ILE A 46 4.17 -6.38 14.25
CA ILE A 46 3.30 -7.54 14.48
C ILE A 46 3.04 -8.28 13.16
N PHE A 47 2.82 -7.55 12.06
CA PHE A 47 2.64 -8.14 10.74
C PHE A 47 3.87 -8.93 10.27
N MET A 48 5.08 -8.37 10.40
CA MET A 48 6.32 -9.05 10.01
C MET A 48 6.62 -10.27 10.88
N LEU A 49 6.39 -10.18 12.20
CA LEU A 49 6.52 -11.33 13.10
C LEU A 49 5.50 -12.42 12.78
N SER A 50 4.26 -12.04 12.50
CA SER A 50 3.21 -13.00 12.14
C SER A 50 3.54 -13.70 10.82
N LEU A 51 4.15 -13.00 9.86
CA LEU A 51 4.65 -13.58 8.62
C LEU A 51 5.79 -14.58 8.87
N ALA A 52 6.73 -14.26 9.76
CA ALA A 52 7.83 -15.16 10.12
C ALA A 52 7.30 -16.47 10.73
N VAL A 53 6.36 -16.36 11.68
CA VAL A 53 5.69 -17.51 12.31
C VAL A 53 4.91 -18.32 11.27
N TYR A 54 4.17 -17.65 10.39
CA TYR A 54 3.41 -18.32 9.32
C TYR A 54 4.33 -19.12 8.39
N ASN A 55 5.43 -18.53 7.90
CA ASN A 55 6.39 -19.24 7.04
C ASN A 55 6.99 -20.46 7.74
N TYR A 56 7.38 -20.32 9.02
CA TYR A 56 7.94 -21.42 9.81
C TYR A 56 6.95 -22.59 9.97
N VAL A 57 5.70 -22.29 10.33
CA VAL A 57 4.65 -23.30 10.56
C VAL A 57 4.23 -23.97 9.25
N VAL A 58 4.12 -23.21 8.16
CA VAL A 58 3.80 -23.76 6.84
C VAL A 58 4.93 -24.66 6.34
N GLY A 59 6.19 -24.31 6.58
CA GLY A 59 7.32 -25.15 6.24
C GLY A 59 7.31 -26.52 6.90
N ASP A 60 6.76 -26.64 8.12
CA ASP A 60 6.58 -27.94 8.81
C ASP A 60 5.54 -28.85 8.14
N ILE A 61 4.54 -28.29 7.43
CA ILE A 61 3.55 -29.10 6.68
C ILE A 61 4.17 -29.70 5.41
N PHE A 62 5.09 -28.99 4.76
CA PHE A 62 5.71 -29.41 3.50
C PHE A 62 6.96 -30.30 3.69
N ASP A 63 7.25 -30.75 4.91
CA ASP A 63 8.34 -31.69 5.20
C ASP A 63 7.98 -33.11 4.72
N PHE A 64 8.52 -33.49 3.55
CA PHE A 64 8.25 -34.78 2.91
C PHE A 64 8.86 -35.97 3.68
N ASN A 65 9.77 -35.76 4.63
CA ASN A 65 10.27 -36.85 5.49
C ASN A 65 9.19 -37.43 6.40
N ARG A 66 8.11 -36.67 6.65
CA ARG A 66 6.96 -37.13 7.43
C ARG A 66 5.91 -37.87 6.62
N TYR A 67 6.00 -37.87 5.28
CA TYR A 67 5.03 -38.51 4.39
C TYR A 67 4.98 -40.05 4.53
N GLY A 68 5.98 -40.66 5.17
CA GLY A 68 6.02 -42.08 5.54
C GLY A 68 5.40 -42.42 6.91
N ASN A 69 5.17 -41.43 7.77
CA ASN A 69 4.46 -41.58 9.04
C ASN A 69 3.04 -41.04 8.86
N THR A 70 2.08 -41.92 8.57
CA THR A 70 0.67 -41.62 8.28
C THR A 70 -0.14 -41.04 9.45
N SER A 71 0.53 -40.53 10.49
CA SER A 71 -0.12 -39.75 11.55
C SER A 71 -0.34 -38.33 11.06
N PHE A 72 -1.46 -38.13 10.35
CA PHE A 72 -1.99 -36.82 10.01
C PHE A 72 -2.24 -36.03 11.30
N ASN A 73 -1.27 -35.21 11.71
CA ASN A 73 -1.32 -34.51 12.99
C ASN A 73 -2.26 -33.31 12.86
N GLY A 74 -3.53 -33.49 13.22
CA GLY A 74 -4.53 -32.41 13.21
C GLY A 74 -4.14 -31.17 14.03
N GLY A 75 -3.22 -31.32 15.00
CA GLY A 75 -2.63 -30.19 15.73
C GLY A 75 -1.86 -29.22 14.84
N ASN A 76 -1.14 -29.72 13.83
CA ASN A 76 -0.37 -28.88 12.91
C ASN A 76 -1.28 -28.02 12.01
N ILE A 77 -2.46 -28.53 11.65
CA ILE A 77 -3.43 -27.78 10.83
C ILE A 77 -4.03 -26.63 11.62
N ILE A 78 -4.42 -26.86 12.88
CA ILE A 78 -5.01 -25.82 13.74
C ILE A 78 -4.00 -24.68 13.98
N ILE A 79 -2.74 -25.01 14.27
CA ILE A 79 -1.68 -24.02 14.47
C ILE A 79 -1.43 -23.23 13.18
N THR A 80 -1.44 -23.88 12.02
CA THR A 80 -1.28 -23.23 10.72
C THR A 80 -2.42 -22.26 10.42
N LEU A 81 -3.67 -22.69 10.63
CA LEU A 81 -4.84 -21.83 10.45
C LEU A 81 -4.80 -20.62 11.39
N PHE A 82 -4.39 -20.82 12.64
CA PHE A 82 -4.23 -19.73 13.59
C PHE A 82 -3.14 -18.74 13.17
N ALA A 83 -1.96 -19.25 12.75
CA ALA A 83 -0.86 -18.42 12.24
C ALA A 83 -1.27 -17.65 10.97
N MET A 84 -2.01 -18.29 10.06
CA MET A 84 -2.57 -17.65 8.87
C MET A 84 -3.55 -16.53 9.23
N LEU A 85 -4.49 -16.77 10.14
CA LEU A 85 -5.45 -15.76 10.58
C LEU A 85 -4.75 -14.57 11.25
N LEU A 86 -3.76 -14.84 12.11
CA LEU A 86 -2.98 -13.80 12.75
C LEU A 86 -2.20 -12.97 11.73
N TYR A 87 -1.58 -13.62 10.75
CA TYR A 87 -0.91 -12.96 9.62
C TYR A 87 -1.88 -12.08 8.81
N LEU A 88 -3.06 -12.58 8.48
CA LEU A 88 -4.07 -11.81 7.72
C LEU A 88 -4.58 -10.60 8.50
N ILE A 89 -4.96 -10.78 9.78
CA ILE A 89 -5.50 -9.70 10.61
C ILE A 89 -4.45 -8.62 10.84
N SER A 90 -3.21 -9.02 11.18
CA SER A 90 -2.11 -8.08 11.38
C SER A 90 -1.72 -7.36 10.08
N GLY A 91 -1.74 -8.05 8.94
CA GLY A 91 -1.53 -7.46 7.62
C GLY A 91 -2.57 -6.40 7.29
N ILE A 92 -3.86 -6.71 7.43
CA ILE A 92 -4.95 -5.75 7.20
C ILE A 92 -4.77 -4.51 8.08
N ALA A 93 -4.49 -4.70 9.38
CA ALA A 93 -4.25 -3.60 10.29
C ALA A 93 -3.04 -2.74 9.88
N ALA A 94 -1.93 -3.37 9.46
CA ALA A 94 -0.73 -2.67 9.00
C ALA A 94 -0.99 -1.85 7.73
N TYR A 95 -1.69 -2.41 6.74
CA TYR A 95 -2.07 -1.71 5.51
C TYR A 95 -3.01 -0.53 5.78
N ILE A 96 -4.01 -0.70 6.64
CA ILE A 96 -4.95 0.37 7.01
C ILE A 96 -4.22 1.51 7.73
N LEU A 97 -3.41 1.20 8.74
CA LEU A 97 -2.70 2.21 9.52
C LEU A 97 -1.66 2.93 8.68
N THR A 98 -0.97 2.22 7.78
CA THR A 98 0.01 2.84 6.87
C THR A 98 -0.69 3.73 5.84
N GLY A 99 -1.71 3.21 5.14
CA GLY A 99 -2.44 3.97 4.14
C GLY A 99 -3.13 5.22 4.71
N SER A 100 -3.77 5.11 5.87
CA SER A 100 -4.36 6.26 6.57
C SER A 100 -3.29 7.26 7.03
N THR A 101 -2.16 6.80 7.58
CA THR A 101 -1.06 7.70 7.98
C THR A 101 -0.52 8.48 6.80
N VAL A 102 -0.33 7.83 5.65
CA VAL A 102 0.12 8.49 4.41
C VAL A 102 -0.85 9.61 4.02
N LEU A 103 -2.15 9.32 3.96
CA LEU A 103 -3.15 10.28 3.54
C LEU A 103 -3.35 11.43 4.53
N PHE A 104 -3.40 11.15 5.84
CA PHE A 104 -3.50 12.21 6.85
C PHE A 104 -2.22 13.03 6.96
N TYR A 105 -1.04 12.44 6.71
CA TYR A 105 0.19 13.22 6.59
C TYR A 105 0.12 14.15 5.37
N MET A 106 -0.31 13.67 4.21
CA MET A 106 -0.50 14.51 3.02
C MET A 106 -1.55 15.61 3.27
N LYS A 107 -2.63 15.31 3.99
CA LYS A 107 -3.62 16.31 4.42
C LYS A 107 -3.00 17.42 5.26
N SER A 108 -2.30 17.05 6.33
CA SER A 108 -1.62 18.02 7.19
C SER A 108 -0.57 18.82 6.40
N TYR A 109 0.16 18.18 5.47
CA TYR A 109 1.14 18.82 4.61
C TYR A 109 0.52 19.87 3.67
N VAL A 110 -0.62 19.55 3.04
CA VAL A 110 -1.32 20.46 2.12
C VAL A 110 -2.00 21.60 2.87
N GLU A 111 -2.67 21.33 4.00
CA GLU A 111 -3.40 22.35 4.77
C GLU A 111 -2.46 23.35 5.45
N ASN A 112 -1.29 22.92 5.89
CA ASN A 112 -0.34 23.74 6.65
C ASN A 112 0.90 24.15 5.82
N LYS A 113 0.80 24.15 4.49
CA LYS A 113 1.87 24.57 3.55
C LYS A 113 3.25 23.95 3.86
N GLY A 114 3.28 22.66 4.18
CA GLY A 114 4.49 21.87 4.41
C GLY A 114 4.86 21.58 5.88
N ILE A 115 4.12 22.12 6.86
CA ILE A 115 4.36 21.84 8.29
C ILE A 115 3.40 20.73 8.76
N THR A 116 3.92 19.61 9.24
CA THR A 116 3.07 18.46 9.65
C THR A 116 2.97 18.31 11.17
N ASP A 117 1.74 18.12 11.67
CA ASP A 117 1.48 17.82 13.08
C ASP A 117 1.26 16.31 13.28
N LEU A 118 2.27 15.64 13.84
CA LEU A 118 2.25 14.20 14.09
C LEU A 118 1.19 13.78 15.13
N VAL A 119 0.85 14.66 16.08
CA VAL A 119 -0.15 14.36 17.13
C VAL A 119 -1.53 14.34 16.50
N GLU A 120 -1.83 15.32 15.66
CA GLU A 120 -3.07 15.37 14.90
C GLU A 120 -3.19 14.16 13.95
N ILE A 121 -2.13 13.87 13.17
CA ILE A 121 -2.11 12.75 12.24
C ILE A 121 -2.42 11.45 12.98
N LYS A 122 -1.72 11.18 14.09
CA LYS A 122 -1.92 9.97 14.89
C LYS A 122 -3.36 9.86 15.39
N ARG A 123 -3.92 10.94 15.93
CA ARG A 123 -5.32 10.97 16.42
C ARG A 123 -6.32 10.65 15.31
N ASN A 124 -6.16 11.28 14.14
CA ASN A 124 -7.07 11.12 13.01
C ASN A 124 -6.98 9.70 12.41
N VAL A 125 -5.77 9.15 12.31
CA VAL A 125 -5.53 7.76 11.87
C VAL A 125 -6.32 6.77 12.73
N TYR A 126 -6.13 6.77 14.05
CA TYR A 126 -6.83 5.82 14.93
C TYR A 126 -8.35 6.03 14.94
N LYS A 127 -8.82 7.28 14.88
CA LYS A 127 -10.26 7.59 14.81
C LYS A 127 -10.89 7.04 13.52
N SER A 128 -10.16 7.12 12.41
CA SER A 128 -10.63 6.68 11.09
C SER A 128 -10.51 5.18 10.83
N PHE A 129 -9.88 4.41 11.75
CA PHE A 129 -9.52 3.01 11.53
C PHE A 129 -10.71 2.16 11.04
N TRP A 130 -11.87 2.25 11.69
CA TRP A 130 -13.07 1.50 11.30
C TRP A 130 -13.65 1.92 9.95
N SER A 131 -13.59 3.21 9.61
CA SER A 131 -14.01 3.70 8.29
C SER A 131 -13.07 3.20 7.20
N PHE A 132 -11.75 3.22 7.44
CA PHE A 132 -10.76 2.65 6.52
C PHE A 132 -10.93 1.13 6.37
N PHE A 133 -11.23 0.42 7.46
CA PHE A 133 -11.54 -1.01 7.40
C PHE A 133 -12.77 -1.28 6.52
N GLY A 134 -13.86 -0.52 6.73
CA GLY A 134 -15.06 -0.61 5.90
C GLY A 134 -14.80 -0.29 4.42
N LEU A 135 -14.04 0.76 4.12
CA LEU A 135 -13.63 1.09 2.74
C LEU A 135 -12.73 0.02 2.13
N SER A 136 -11.83 -0.57 2.91
CA SER A 136 -10.95 -1.64 2.44
C SER A 136 -11.77 -2.89 2.10
N PHE A 137 -12.79 -3.19 2.91
CA PHE A 137 -13.71 -4.28 2.63
C PHE A 137 -14.54 -4.02 1.35
N LEU A 138 -15.12 -2.83 1.21
CA LEU A 138 -15.84 -2.43 0.00
C LEU A 138 -14.93 -2.51 -1.23
N LYS A 139 -13.73 -1.93 -1.15
CA LYS A 139 -12.71 -2.00 -2.21
C LYS A 139 -12.39 -3.44 -2.59
N GLY A 140 -12.16 -4.31 -1.61
CA GLY A 140 -11.89 -5.72 -1.85
C GLY A 140 -13.04 -6.41 -2.58
N LEU A 141 -14.28 -6.17 -2.15
CA LEU A 141 -15.47 -6.73 -2.79
C LEU A 141 -15.63 -6.23 -4.24
N THR A 142 -15.44 -4.93 -4.49
CA THR A 142 -15.53 -4.37 -5.84
C THR A 142 -14.50 -4.98 -6.77
N ILE A 143 -13.24 -5.10 -6.32
CA ILE A 143 -12.16 -5.69 -7.12
C ILE A 143 -12.44 -7.18 -7.37
N LEU A 144 -12.96 -7.90 -6.37
CA LEU A 144 -13.34 -9.31 -6.50
C LEU A 144 -14.44 -9.49 -7.56
N VAL A 145 -15.54 -8.73 -7.46
CA VAL A 145 -16.65 -8.77 -8.43
C VAL A 145 -16.17 -8.36 -9.82
N ALA A 146 -15.34 -7.32 -9.92
CA ALA A 146 -14.76 -6.91 -11.19
C ALA A 146 -13.92 -8.02 -11.82
N THR A 147 -13.13 -8.74 -11.01
CA THR A 147 -12.29 -9.87 -11.48
C THR A 147 -13.14 -11.04 -11.96
N LEU A 148 -14.27 -11.33 -11.29
CA LEU A 148 -15.23 -12.35 -11.73
C LEU A 148 -15.90 -11.98 -13.07
N LEU A 149 -16.05 -10.68 -13.34
CA LEU A 149 -16.63 -10.14 -14.59
C LEU A 149 -15.60 -9.95 -15.72
N CYS A 150 -14.43 -10.61 -15.64
CA CYS A 150 -13.29 -10.55 -16.57
C CYS A 150 -12.39 -9.31 -16.42
N VAL A 151 -11.43 -9.15 -17.34
CA VAL A 151 -10.33 -8.16 -17.24
C VAL A 151 -10.82 -6.71 -17.38
N LEU A 152 -11.80 -6.43 -18.26
CA LEU A 152 -12.22 -5.06 -18.56
C LEU A 152 -12.79 -4.32 -17.32
N PRO A 153 -13.69 -4.91 -16.52
CA PRO A 153 -14.19 -4.26 -15.31
C PRO A 153 -13.11 -3.99 -14.27
N VAL A 154 -12.07 -4.83 -14.18
CA VAL A 154 -10.95 -4.63 -13.24
C VAL A 154 -10.17 -3.37 -13.58
N LEU A 155 -9.88 -3.15 -14.88
CA LEU A 155 -9.14 -1.97 -15.35
C LEU A 155 -9.88 -0.67 -15.06
N TYR A 156 -11.21 -0.68 -15.12
CA TYR A 156 -12.00 0.49 -14.73
C TYR A 156 -12.04 0.66 -13.21
N ALA A 157 -12.39 -0.41 -12.47
CA ALA A 157 -12.61 -0.36 -11.03
C ALA A 157 -11.34 -0.03 -10.22
N MET A 158 -10.15 -0.30 -10.74
CA MET A 158 -8.90 -0.01 -10.03
C MET A 158 -8.70 1.49 -9.74
N ILE A 159 -9.20 2.38 -10.60
CA ILE A 159 -8.97 3.83 -10.49
C ILE A 159 -9.88 4.48 -9.43
N PRO A 160 -11.21 4.27 -9.42
CA PRO A 160 -12.07 4.70 -8.31
C PRO A 160 -11.57 4.17 -6.97
N MET A 161 -11.11 2.92 -6.93
CA MET A 161 -10.56 2.29 -5.73
C MET A 161 -9.18 2.83 -5.31
N ALA A 162 -8.45 3.49 -6.20
CA ALA A 162 -7.19 4.16 -5.86
C ALA A 162 -7.44 5.51 -5.16
N VAL A 163 -8.52 6.21 -5.52
CA VAL A 163 -8.84 7.56 -4.99
C VAL A 163 -9.84 7.55 -3.83
N VAL A 164 -10.57 6.45 -3.59
CA VAL A 164 -11.64 6.39 -2.58
C VAL A 164 -11.17 6.78 -1.17
N PHE A 165 -9.98 6.33 -0.77
CA PHE A 165 -9.41 6.68 0.53
C PHE A 165 -9.01 8.16 0.60
N SER A 166 -8.51 8.72 -0.50
CA SER A 166 -8.20 10.14 -0.63
C SER A 166 -9.46 10.98 -0.46
N ILE A 167 -10.56 10.64 -1.15
CA ILE A 167 -11.85 11.32 -1.01
C ILE A 167 -12.30 11.33 0.46
N TYR A 168 -12.25 10.19 1.15
CA TYR A 168 -12.64 10.10 2.55
C TYR A 168 -11.81 11.02 3.46
N VAL A 169 -10.51 11.15 3.22
CA VAL A 169 -9.60 11.96 4.06
C VAL A 169 -9.69 13.46 3.75
N PHE A 170 -9.70 13.81 2.47
CA PHE A 170 -9.67 15.20 1.99
C PHE A 170 -11.07 15.85 1.94
N GLU A 171 -12.15 15.06 1.89
CA GLU A 171 -13.54 15.55 1.93
C GLU A 171 -14.28 15.09 3.20
N PRO A 172 -13.93 15.62 4.39
CA PRO A 172 -14.38 15.11 5.68
C PRO A 172 -15.89 15.22 5.95
N ARG A 173 -16.66 15.89 5.08
CA ARG A 173 -18.12 15.98 5.17
C ARG A 173 -18.85 14.76 4.61
N ARG A 174 -18.14 13.87 3.91
CA ARG A 174 -18.74 12.69 3.29
C ARG A 174 -18.71 11.49 4.22
N SER A 175 -19.79 10.72 4.23
CA SER A 175 -19.78 9.40 4.86
C SER A 175 -18.92 8.42 4.05
N THR A 176 -18.56 7.30 4.67
CA THR A 176 -17.83 6.19 4.04
C THR A 176 -18.47 5.76 2.71
N THR A 177 -19.81 5.64 2.69
CA THR A 177 -20.57 5.21 1.51
C THR A 177 -20.60 6.30 0.44
N ASP A 178 -20.72 7.57 0.85
CA ASP A 178 -20.71 8.70 -0.09
C ASP A 178 -19.35 8.85 -0.77
N ALA A 179 -18.25 8.65 -0.04
CA ALA A 179 -16.90 8.65 -0.60
C ALA A 179 -16.71 7.53 -1.63
N TYR A 180 -17.24 6.34 -1.35
CA TYR A 180 -17.23 5.20 -2.27
C TYR A 180 -18.00 5.52 -3.56
N SER A 181 -19.26 5.93 -3.48
CA SER A 181 -20.07 6.25 -4.67
C SER A 181 -19.49 7.42 -5.46
N HIS A 182 -18.95 8.42 -4.76
CA HIS A 182 -18.35 9.57 -5.43
C HIS A 182 -17.08 9.23 -6.19
N SER A 183 -16.31 8.24 -5.75
CA SER A 183 -15.08 7.83 -6.44
C SER A 183 -15.30 7.47 -7.91
N PHE A 184 -16.42 6.83 -8.23
CA PHE A 184 -16.79 6.50 -9.61
C PHE A 184 -17.14 7.74 -10.43
N ASN A 185 -17.83 8.71 -9.82
CA ASN A 185 -18.20 9.95 -10.50
C ASN A 185 -16.97 10.83 -10.74
N LEU A 186 -16.08 10.96 -9.76
CA LEU A 186 -14.90 11.80 -9.82
C LEU A 186 -13.92 11.32 -10.90
N VAL A 187 -13.71 10.00 -10.99
CA VAL A 187 -12.79 9.41 -11.96
C VAL A 187 -13.22 9.63 -13.40
N ASN A 188 -14.52 9.76 -13.68
CA ASN A 188 -15.01 10.04 -15.03
C ASN A 188 -14.63 11.45 -15.53
N ALA A 189 -14.18 12.36 -14.66
CA ALA A 189 -13.73 13.70 -15.06
C ALA A 189 -12.48 13.66 -15.96
N ASP A 190 -11.53 12.77 -15.66
CA ASP A 190 -10.39 12.48 -16.53
C ASP A 190 -9.85 11.06 -16.29
N PHE A 191 -10.63 10.08 -16.74
CA PHE A 191 -10.31 8.67 -16.56
C PHE A 191 -8.97 8.30 -17.17
N TRP A 192 -8.68 8.75 -18.40
CA TRP A 192 -7.49 8.29 -19.14
C TRP A 192 -6.19 8.79 -18.52
N THR A 193 -6.15 10.03 -18.05
CA THR A 193 -4.97 10.55 -17.34
C THR A 193 -4.76 9.84 -16.01
N ALA A 194 -5.83 9.63 -15.24
CA ALA A 194 -5.78 8.90 -13.97
C ALA A 194 -5.35 7.44 -14.17
N PHE A 195 -5.94 6.77 -15.15
CA PHE A 195 -5.64 5.38 -15.52
C PHE A 195 -4.20 5.20 -15.96
N GLY A 196 -3.73 6.02 -16.91
CA GLY A 196 -2.35 5.99 -17.37
C GLY A 196 -1.38 6.19 -16.21
N SER A 197 -1.62 7.22 -15.38
CA SER A 197 -0.76 7.56 -14.25
C SER A 197 -0.65 6.41 -13.26
N PHE A 198 -1.78 5.81 -12.91
CA PHE A 198 -1.82 4.70 -11.97
C PHE A 198 -1.17 3.43 -12.54
N ILE A 199 -1.31 3.16 -13.84
CA ILE A 199 -0.60 2.06 -14.51
C ILE A 199 0.91 2.25 -14.42
N VAL A 200 1.42 3.45 -14.72
CA VAL A 200 2.88 3.68 -14.71
C VAL A 200 3.44 3.59 -13.30
N LEU A 201 2.72 4.12 -12.30
CA LEU A 201 3.07 3.89 -10.89
C LEU A 201 3.05 2.39 -10.53
N GLY A 202 2.07 1.65 -11.03
CA GLY A 202 1.97 0.20 -10.88
C GLY A 202 3.16 -0.54 -11.49
N ILE A 203 3.55 -0.22 -12.72
CA ILE A 203 4.72 -0.80 -13.39
C ILE A 203 5.99 -0.53 -12.59
N ILE A 204 6.19 0.71 -12.14
CA ILE A 204 7.35 1.09 -11.32
C ILE A 204 7.36 0.28 -10.02
N TYR A 205 6.22 0.18 -9.33
CA TYR A 205 6.06 -0.65 -8.12
C TYR A 205 6.43 -2.12 -8.38
N TYR A 206 5.94 -2.72 -9.47
CA TYR A 206 6.23 -4.12 -9.80
C TYR A 206 7.69 -4.36 -10.14
N ILE A 207 8.31 -3.47 -10.93
CA ILE A 207 9.74 -3.58 -11.28
C ILE A 207 10.60 -3.48 -10.02
N MET A 208 10.35 -2.51 -9.14
CA MET A 208 11.09 -2.38 -7.89
C MET A 208 10.87 -3.60 -6.98
N SER A 209 9.64 -4.09 -6.88
CA SER A 209 9.32 -5.29 -6.08
C SER A 209 10.06 -6.52 -6.61
N PHE A 210 10.15 -6.68 -7.94
CA PHE A 210 10.90 -7.76 -8.57
C PHE A 210 12.40 -7.68 -8.22
N VAL A 211 13.01 -6.50 -8.34
CA VAL A 211 14.43 -6.29 -8.00
C VAL A 211 14.70 -6.65 -6.54
N LEU A 212 13.79 -6.28 -5.62
CA LEU A 212 13.94 -6.59 -4.19
C LEU A 212 13.67 -8.06 -3.84
N ALA A 213 12.96 -8.79 -4.69
CA ALA A 213 12.75 -10.23 -4.54
C ALA A 213 13.96 -11.05 -5.01
N LEU A 214 14.85 -10.49 -5.84
CA LEU A 214 16.00 -11.22 -6.42
C LEU A 214 16.90 -11.90 -5.37
N PRO A 215 17.29 -11.28 -4.24
CA PRO A 215 18.14 -11.95 -3.26
C PRO A 215 17.50 -13.22 -2.69
N SER A 216 16.20 -13.18 -2.38
CA SER A 216 15.45 -14.35 -1.90
C SER A 216 15.35 -15.42 -2.99
N ALA A 217 15.08 -15.03 -4.23
CA ALA A 217 15.00 -15.94 -5.38
C ALA A 217 16.33 -16.63 -5.66
N ILE A 218 17.45 -15.89 -5.67
CA ILE A 218 18.79 -16.43 -5.91
C ILE A 218 19.17 -17.41 -4.79
N TYR A 219 18.96 -17.03 -3.52
CA TYR A 219 19.22 -17.91 -2.38
C TYR A 219 18.41 -19.21 -2.49
N THR A 220 17.13 -19.08 -2.87
CA THR A 220 16.25 -20.22 -3.07
C THR A 220 16.75 -21.17 -4.16
N MET A 221 17.18 -20.62 -5.30
CA MET A 221 17.71 -21.43 -6.40
C MET A 221 19.03 -22.12 -6.04
N ILE A 222 19.89 -21.49 -5.24
CA ILE A 222 21.13 -22.10 -4.72
C ILE A 222 20.78 -23.23 -3.75
N GLY A 223 19.91 -22.97 -2.77
CA GLY A 223 19.55 -23.94 -1.72
C GLY A 223 18.78 -25.17 -2.22
N THR A 224 18.12 -25.08 -3.37
CA THR A 224 17.38 -26.21 -3.98
C THR A 224 18.21 -27.06 -4.94
N GLY A 225 19.50 -26.77 -5.15
CA GLY A 225 20.38 -27.54 -6.04
C GLY A 225 20.05 -27.40 -7.55
N ILE A 226 19.17 -26.48 -7.93
CA ILE A 226 18.78 -26.25 -9.33
C ILE A 226 20.01 -25.90 -10.19
N PHE A 227 20.99 -25.20 -9.61
CA PHE A 227 22.24 -24.86 -10.31
C PHE A 227 23.26 -26.00 -10.38
N SER A 228 23.19 -27.01 -9.50
CA SER A 228 24.10 -28.16 -9.50
C SER A 228 23.61 -29.32 -10.38
N GLY A 229 22.37 -29.28 -10.88
CA GLY A 229 21.78 -30.35 -11.68
C GLY A 229 21.40 -31.60 -10.87
N GLU A 230 21.62 -31.55 -9.55
CA GLU A 230 21.29 -32.59 -8.59
C GLU A 230 20.28 -32.00 -7.60
N ILE A 231 19.01 -32.40 -7.74
CA ILE A 231 17.99 -32.08 -6.76
C ILE A 231 18.08 -33.15 -5.68
N ASP A 232 18.71 -32.81 -4.57
CA ASP A 232 18.75 -33.67 -3.39
C ASP A 232 17.44 -33.52 -2.59
N PRO A 233 16.64 -34.59 -2.44
CA PRO A 233 15.41 -34.57 -1.66
C PRO A 233 15.63 -34.19 -0.18
N GLU A 234 16.81 -34.44 0.40
CA GLU A 234 17.11 -34.03 1.78
C GLU A 234 17.22 -32.50 1.90
N ASN A 235 17.88 -31.85 0.92
CA ASN A 235 18.01 -30.39 0.88
C ASN A 235 16.66 -29.70 0.68
N LEU A 236 15.72 -30.31 -0.04
CA LEU A 236 14.36 -29.78 -0.23
C LEU A 236 13.52 -29.76 1.05
N ASN A 237 13.76 -30.69 1.99
CA ASN A 237 12.97 -30.82 3.22
C ASN A 237 13.40 -29.82 4.31
N SER A 238 14.70 -29.55 4.46
CA SER A 238 15.20 -28.51 5.36
C SER A 238 15.00 -27.09 4.83
N PHE A 239 14.70 -26.95 3.53
CA PHE A 239 14.61 -25.68 2.82
C PHE A 239 13.51 -24.76 3.36
N TYR A 240 12.29 -25.27 3.59
CA TYR A 240 11.16 -24.43 4.02
C TYR A 240 11.28 -23.91 5.46
N GLN A 241 12.12 -24.54 6.28
CA GLN A 241 12.39 -24.12 7.66
C GLN A 241 13.72 -23.36 7.79
N ASP A 242 14.44 -23.10 6.69
CA ASP A 242 15.69 -22.37 6.71
C ASP A 242 15.48 -20.95 7.27
N PRO A 243 16.09 -20.60 8.42
CA PRO A 243 15.96 -19.28 9.03
C PRO A 243 16.39 -18.14 8.10
N ILE A 244 17.34 -18.39 7.19
CA ILE A 244 17.82 -17.38 6.23
C ILE A 244 16.73 -17.08 5.19
N ILE A 245 16.02 -18.11 4.71
CA ILE A 245 14.91 -17.94 3.75
C ILE A 245 13.76 -17.21 4.40
N ILE A 246 13.39 -17.61 5.61
CA ILE A 246 12.33 -16.94 6.37
C ILE A 246 12.69 -15.45 6.55
N PHE A 247 13.93 -15.16 6.95
CA PHE A 247 14.41 -13.79 7.09
C PHE A 247 14.37 -13.02 5.76
N LEU A 248 14.87 -13.59 4.66
CA LEU A 248 14.86 -12.97 3.34
C LEU A 248 13.44 -12.71 2.83
N ASN A 249 12.50 -13.62 3.08
CA ASN A 249 11.09 -13.43 2.71
C ASN A 249 10.42 -12.32 3.55
N VAL A 250 10.64 -12.30 4.87
CA VAL A 250 10.14 -11.22 5.73
C VAL A 250 10.71 -9.87 5.30
N LEU A 251 12.01 -9.83 4.99
CA LEU A 251 12.68 -8.62 4.53
C LEU A 251 12.15 -8.16 3.16
N ASN A 252 11.95 -9.08 2.22
CA ASN A 252 11.35 -8.78 0.91
C ASN A 252 9.92 -8.23 1.06
N THR A 253 9.07 -8.90 1.85
CA THR A 253 7.70 -8.43 2.10
C THR A 253 7.69 -7.08 2.81
N PHE A 254 8.60 -6.83 3.76
CA PHE A 254 8.74 -5.53 4.40
C PHE A 254 9.04 -4.43 3.37
N PHE A 255 10.01 -4.64 2.47
CA PHE A 255 10.31 -3.63 1.49
C PHE A 255 9.18 -3.41 0.48
N GLN A 256 8.53 -4.48 -0.01
CA GLN A 256 7.37 -4.35 -0.90
C GLN A 256 6.22 -3.60 -0.22
N PHE A 257 5.99 -3.87 1.07
CA PHE A 257 5.01 -3.16 1.87
C PHE A 257 5.32 -1.66 1.96
N ILE A 258 6.58 -1.28 2.21
CA ILE A 258 6.99 0.13 2.22
C ILE A 258 6.91 0.76 0.82
N LEU A 259 7.28 0.03 -0.23
CA LEU A 259 7.15 0.52 -1.62
C LEU A 259 5.69 0.79 -2.01
N ASN A 260 4.73 0.06 -1.44
CA ASN A 260 3.30 0.26 -1.71
C ASN A 260 2.83 1.68 -1.38
N VAL A 261 3.52 2.39 -0.49
CA VAL A 261 3.26 3.81 -0.16
C VAL A 261 3.25 4.69 -1.42
N ILE A 262 4.06 4.36 -2.44
CA ILE A 262 4.10 5.10 -3.71
C ILE A 262 2.72 5.08 -4.40
N LEU A 263 2.01 3.94 -4.36
CA LEU A 263 0.68 3.82 -4.93
C LEU A 263 -0.36 4.61 -4.15
N VAL A 264 -0.21 4.71 -2.83
CA VAL A 264 -1.11 5.51 -1.97
C VAL A 264 -0.90 7.00 -2.22
N VAL A 265 0.35 7.48 -2.26
CA VAL A 265 0.67 8.88 -2.59
C VAL A 265 0.21 9.22 -4.01
N GLY A 266 0.44 8.31 -4.97
CA GLY A 266 -0.02 8.47 -6.34
C GLY A 266 -1.54 8.53 -6.45
N GLY A 267 -2.28 7.70 -5.70
CA GLY A 267 -3.74 7.78 -5.59
C GLY A 267 -4.23 9.12 -5.01
N ALA A 268 -3.50 9.71 -4.07
CA ALA A 268 -3.78 11.06 -3.57
C ALA A 268 -3.47 12.14 -4.61
N ALA A 269 -2.36 12.04 -5.34
CA ALA A 269 -2.04 12.97 -6.43
C ALA A 269 -3.09 12.93 -7.56
N ILE A 270 -3.53 11.73 -7.95
CA ILE A 270 -4.63 11.54 -8.91
C ILE A 270 -5.93 12.15 -8.37
N TYR A 271 -6.23 11.96 -7.09
CA TYR A 271 -7.39 12.59 -6.45
C TYR A 271 -7.34 14.11 -6.60
N PHE A 272 -6.22 14.76 -6.27
CA PHE A 272 -6.11 16.22 -6.37
C PHE A 272 -6.25 16.71 -7.81
N HIS A 273 -5.67 16.00 -8.78
CA HIS A 273 -5.86 16.30 -10.20
C HIS A 273 -7.35 16.25 -10.60
N LEU A 274 -8.04 15.16 -10.28
CA LEU A 274 -9.45 14.99 -10.64
C LEU A 274 -10.34 16.01 -9.92
N HIS A 275 -10.05 16.28 -8.64
CA HIS A 275 -10.79 17.27 -7.85
C HIS A 275 -10.62 18.69 -8.40
N GLU A 276 -9.41 19.06 -8.85
CA GLU A 276 -9.17 20.38 -9.44
C GLU A 276 -9.95 20.57 -10.76
N LYS A 277 -10.08 19.52 -11.58
CA LYS A 277 -10.90 19.56 -12.80
C LYS A 277 -12.39 19.77 -12.54
N THR A 278 -12.91 19.28 -11.42
CA THR A 278 -14.34 19.39 -11.10
C THR A 278 -14.69 20.59 -10.22
N SER A 279 -13.76 21.09 -9.41
CA SER A 279 -14.05 22.08 -8.36
C SER A 279 -13.21 23.35 -8.42
N PHE A 280 -12.16 23.41 -9.25
CA PHE A 280 -11.29 24.58 -9.48
C PHE A 280 -10.74 25.23 -8.19
N THR A 281 -10.59 24.45 -7.12
CA THR A 281 -10.28 24.96 -5.78
C THR A 281 -8.92 25.67 -5.70
N GLY A 282 -7.88 25.11 -6.30
CA GLY A 282 -6.55 25.71 -6.34
C GLY A 282 -6.51 26.96 -7.23
N THR A 283 -7.31 26.97 -8.29
CA THR A 283 -7.47 28.16 -9.15
C THR A 283 -8.05 29.34 -8.37
N TYR A 284 -9.12 29.12 -7.59
CA TYR A 284 -9.68 30.16 -6.72
C TYR A 284 -8.71 30.62 -5.62
N GLU A 285 -7.98 29.67 -5.01
CA GLU A 285 -6.97 29.98 -3.98
C GLU A 285 -5.87 30.89 -4.54
N ARG A 286 -5.33 30.59 -5.74
CA ARG A 286 -4.34 31.42 -6.42
C ARG A 286 -4.86 32.82 -6.76
N ILE A 287 -6.11 32.93 -7.25
CA ILE A 287 -6.73 34.24 -7.51
C ILE A 287 -6.82 35.05 -6.20
N SER A 288 -7.20 34.40 -5.10
CA SER A 288 -7.28 35.06 -3.79
C SER A 288 -5.90 35.47 -3.25
N GLU A 289 -4.84 34.70 -3.52
CA GLU A 289 -3.48 35.06 -3.12
C GLU A 289 -2.93 36.21 -3.96
N ILE A 290 -3.20 36.26 -5.27
CA ILE A 290 -2.85 37.42 -6.11
C ILE A 290 -3.55 38.68 -5.61
N GLY A 291 -4.84 38.60 -5.29
CA GLY A 291 -5.60 39.73 -4.74
C GLY A 291 -5.10 40.24 -3.39
N LYS A 292 -4.34 39.44 -2.63
CA LYS A 292 -3.70 39.86 -1.37
C LYS A 292 -2.32 40.51 -1.55
N ILE A 293 -1.71 40.38 -2.73
CA ILE A 293 -0.42 41.01 -3.06
C ILE A 293 -0.64 42.45 -3.56
N GLU A 294 -1.85 42.78 -4.00
CA GLU A 294 -2.24 44.11 -4.49
C GLU A 294 -2.74 45.08 -3.39
N GLU A 295 -2.80 44.64 -2.13
CA GLU A 295 -2.98 45.49 -0.92
C GLU A 295 -1.65 45.72 -0.19
#